data_AF-A0A858BY26-F1
#
_entry.id   AF-A0A858BY26-F1
#
_cell.length_a   1.000
_cell.length_b   1.000
_cell.length_c   1.000
_cell.angle_alpha   90.00
_cell.angle_beta   90.00
_cell.angle_gamma   90.00
#
_symmetry.space_group_name_H-M   'P 1'
#
loop_
_entity.id
_entity.type
_entity.pdbx_description
1 polymer ?
#
loop_
_entity_poly.entity_id
_entity_poly.type
_entity_poly.pdbx_seq_one_letter_code
_entity_poly.pdbx_strand_id
1 'polypeptide(L)'
;MNTAALRRKVLELAVRGRLIPQDPADEPASALLKEIRQEKARLIQAGKLRPKEAKGDSIIFLAADNCHYEQFTNKSLPCNHLIYQSLLFTGSTA
;
A
#
# COMPACT_ATOMS: atom_id res chain seq x y z
N MET A 1 -11.14 -9.07 -35.21
CA MET A 1 -10.41 -8.50 -34.05
C MET A 1 -10.71 -9.33 -32.82
N ASN A 2 -9.70 -9.85 -32.13
CA ASN A 2 -9.88 -10.62 -30.89
C ASN A 2 -10.10 -9.66 -29.71
N THR A 3 -11.35 -9.23 -29.51
CA THR A 3 -11.74 -8.24 -28.50
C THR A 3 -11.63 -8.78 -27.06
N ALA A 4 -11.71 -10.10 -26.87
CA ALA A 4 -11.56 -10.74 -25.57
C ALA A 4 -10.12 -10.63 -25.02
N ALA A 5 -9.12 -10.84 -25.87
CA ALA A 5 -7.71 -10.70 -25.50
C ALA A 5 -7.35 -9.26 -25.09
N LEU A 6 -7.89 -8.27 -25.81
CA LEU A 6 -7.69 -6.85 -25.50
C LEU A 6 -8.30 -6.47 -24.15
N ARG A 7 -9.56 -6.86 -23.89
CA ARG A 7 -10.24 -6.60 -22.62
C ARG A 7 -9.50 -7.22 -21.43
N ARG A 8 -9.01 -8.45 -21.58
CA ARG A 8 -8.19 -9.11 -20.56
C ARG A 8 -6.90 -8.34 -20.28
N LYS A 9 -6.24 -7.84 -21.32
CA LYS A 9 -4.99 -7.09 -21.16
C LYS A 9 -5.20 -5.74 -20.48
N VAL A 10 -6.26 -5.02 -20.85
CA VAL A 10 -6.65 -3.76 -20.21
C VAL A 10 -6.96 -3.99 -18.74
N LEU A 11 -7.73 -5.03 -18.40
CA LEU A 11 -8.05 -5.37 -17.01
C LEU A 11 -6.79 -5.72 -16.20
N GLU A 12 -5.86 -6.49 -16.78
CA GLU A 12 -4.58 -6.82 -16.13
C GLU A 12 -3.76 -5.56 -15.81
N LEU A 13 -3.72 -4.59 -16.74
CA LEU A 13 -3.04 -3.31 -16.54
C LEU A 13 -3.76 -2.44 -15.49
N ALA A 14 -5.09 -2.47 -15.47
CA ALA A 14 -5.92 -1.78 -14.48
C ALA A 14 -5.63 -2.28 -13.06
N VAL A 15 -5.67 -3.60 -12.87
CA VAL A 15 -5.42 -4.24 -11.57
C VAL A 15 -4.00 -3.96 -11.07
N ARG A 16 -3.03 -3.84 -11.99
CA ARG A 16 -1.64 -3.49 -11.65
C ARG A 16 -1.41 -1.97 -11.48
N GLY A 17 -2.42 -1.14 -11.66
CA GLY A 17 -2.31 0.32 -11.55
C GLY A 17 -1.50 0.99 -12.68
N ARG A 18 -1.26 0.30 -13.81
CA ARG A 18 -0.42 0.79 -14.92
C ARG A 18 -1.21 1.42 -16.07
N LEU A 19 -2.45 1.84 -15.82
CA LEU A 19 -3.26 2.55 -16.81
C LEU A 19 -2.91 4.05 -16.89
N ILE A 20 -2.20 4.56 -15.89
CA ILE A 20 -1.77 5.95 -15.79
C ILE A 20 -0.24 5.96 -15.74
N PRO A 21 0.44 6.84 -16.51
CA PRO A 21 1.88 7.03 -16.41
C PRO A 21 2.28 7.30 -14.96
N GLN A 22 3.26 6.55 -14.47
CA GLN A 22 3.84 6.77 -13.14
C GLN A 22 5.07 7.66 -13.30
N ASP A 23 5.25 8.65 -12.43
CA ASP A 23 6.46 9.46 -12.43
C ASP A 23 7.52 8.74 -11.57
N PRO A 24 8.69 8.36 -12.14
CA PRO A 24 9.76 7.74 -11.37
C PRO A 24 10.37 8.68 -10.31
N ALA A 25 10.12 9.99 -10.40
CA ALA A 25 10.52 10.98 -9.40
C ALA A 25 9.50 11.13 -8.27
N ASP A 26 8.35 10.46 -8.34
CA ASP A 26 7.35 10.49 -7.26
C ASP A 26 7.96 10.01 -5.94
N GLU A 27 7.62 10.72 -4.87
CA GLU A 27 8.07 10.37 -3.53
C GLU A 27 7.57 8.96 -3.16
N PRO A 28 8.46 8.05 -2.73
CA PRO A 28 8.02 6.73 -2.33
C PRO A 28 7.12 6.84 -1.09
N ALA A 29 6.06 6.03 -1.04
CA ALA A 29 5.13 6.01 0.10
C ALA A 29 5.83 5.77 1.47
N SER A 30 7.03 5.18 1.47
CA SER A 30 7.85 5.01 2.68
C SER A 30 8.26 6.33 3.33
N ALA A 31 8.48 7.38 2.55
CA ALA A 31 8.87 8.70 3.05
C ALA A 31 7.67 9.40 3.70
N LEU A 32 6.51 9.43 3.04
CA LEU A 32 5.26 9.90 3.64
C LEU A 32 4.90 9.16 4.94
N LEU A 33 5.07 7.83 4.98
CA LEU A 33 4.85 7.05 6.21
C LEU A 33 5.77 7.49 7.34
N LYS A 34 7.02 7.85 7.06
CA LYS A 34 7.95 8.36 8.07
C LYS A 34 7.47 9.68 8.66
N GLU A 35 6.99 10.60 7.83
CA GLU A 35 6.44 11.88 8.26
C GLU A 35 5.20 11.69 9.15
N ILE A 36 4.28 10.81 8.74
CA ILE A 36 3.09 10.49 9.52
C ILE A 36 3.45 9.96 10.92
N ARG A 37 4.49 9.13 11.05
CA ARG A 37 4.94 8.64 12.36
C ARG A 37 5.48 9.76 13.24
N GLN A 38 6.28 10.66 12.66
CA GLN A 38 6.83 11.81 13.38
C GLN A 38 5.71 12.74 13.86
N GLU A 39 4.75 13.02 12.98
CA GLU A 39 3.61 13.88 13.32
C GLU A 39 2.70 13.24 14.38
N LYS A 40 2.43 11.92 14.27
CA LYS A 40 1.72 11.17 15.33
C LYS A 40 2.44 11.27 16.67
N ALA A 41 3.75 11.10 16.71
CA ALA A 41 4.54 11.21 17.93
C ALA A 41 4.44 12.63 18.54
N ARG A 42 4.52 13.66 17.69
CA ARG A 42 4.35 15.07 18.10
C ARG A 42 2.96 15.33 18.69
N LEU A 43 1.91 14.78 18.09
CA LEU A 43 0.53 14.92 18.57
C LEU A 43 0.27 14.18 19.89
N ILE A 44 0.93 13.03 20.12
CA ILE A 44 0.90 12.34 21.42
C ILE A 44 1.58 13.21 22.48
N GLN A 45 2.75 13.76 22.18
CA GLN A 45 3.47 14.64 23.11
C GLN A 45 2.65 15.90 23.43
N ALA A 46 1.92 16.44 22.44
CA ALA A 46 1.01 17.57 22.61
C ALA A 46 -0.32 17.21 23.31
N GLY A 47 -0.54 15.94 23.68
CA GLY A 47 -1.75 15.47 24.36
C GLY A 47 -3.02 15.45 23.50
N LYS A 48 -2.91 15.68 22.19
CA LYS A 48 -4.04 15.71 21.25
C LYS A 48 -4.45 14.32 20.75
N LEU A 49 -3.55 13.35 20.88
CA LEU A 49 -3.75 11.97 20.42
C LEU A 49 -3.40 10.99 21.53
N ARG A 50 -4.18 9.91 21.67
CA ARG A 50 -3.93 8.89 22.70
C ARG A 50 -2.84 7.93 22.21
N PRO A 51 -1.94 7.43 23.06
CA PRO A 51 -0.86 6.52 22.65
C PRO A 51 -1.31 5.24 21.93
N LYS A 52 -2.55 4.78 22.20
CA LYS A 52 -3.15 3.63 21.52
C LYS A 52 -3.42 3.88 20.03
N GLU A 53 -3.59 5.13 19.62
CA GLU A 53 -3.87 5.54 18.23
C GLU A 53 -2.60 5.63 17.37
N ALA A 54 -1.43 5.63 18.01
CA ALA A 54 -0.14 5.47 17.33
C ALA A 54 0.33 4.00 17.24
N LYS A 55 -0.39 3.05 17.85
CA LYS A 55 -0.08 1.63 17.67
C LYS A 55 -0.52 1.17 16.27
N GLY A 56 0.35 0.45 15.59
CA GLY A 56 0.05 -0.17 14.29
C GLY A 56 0.71 0.48 13.09
N ASP A 57 1.73 1.32 13.29
CA ASP A 57 2.53 1.81 12.18
C ASP A 57 3.25 0.66 11.47
N SER A 58 3.15 0.63 10.15
CA SER A 58 3.78 -0.36 9.28
C SER A 58 4.97 0.24 8.55
N ILE A 59 5.99 -0.58 8.26
CA ILE A 59 7.21 -0.15 7.55
C ILE A 59 7.26 -0.80 6.18
N ILE A 60 7.39 0.02 5.13
CA ILE A 60 7.69 -0.45 3.78
C ILE A 60 9.21 -0.55 3.61
N PHE A 61 9.71 -1.71 3.21
CA PHE A 61 11.13 -1.95 2.96
C PHE A 61 11.35 -2.77 1.68
N LEU A 62 12.55 -2.67 1.10
CA LEU A 62 12.97 -3.46 -0.06
C LEU A 62 13.69 -4.72 0.44
N ALA A 63 13.21 -5.90 0.04
CA ALA A 63 13.82 -7.17 0.39
C ALA A 63 14.82 -7.65 -0.69
N ALA A 64 15.51 -8.76 -0.41
CA ALA A 64 16.57 -9.32 -1.28
C ALA A 64 16.07 -9.78 -2.67
N ASP A 65 14.76 -10.02 -2.81
CA ASP A 65 14.10 -10.37 -4.06
C ASP A 65 13.72 -9.14 -4.92
N ASN A 66 14.19 -7.95 -4.53
CA ASN A 66 13.88 -6.67 -5.16
C ASN A 66 12.37 -6.33 -5.16
N CYS A 67 11.61 -6.92 -4.23
CA CYS A 67 10.19 -6.60 -4.01
C CYS A 67 10.01 -5.77 -2.73
N HIS A 68 9.02 -4.88 -2.76
CA HIS A 68 8.62 -4.11 -1.58
C HIS A 68 7.69 -4.93 -0.68
N TYR A 69 8.00 -4.91 0.61
CA TYR A 69 7.23 -5.57 1.66
C TYR A 69 6.77 -4.54 2.69
N GLU A 70 5.56 -4.76 3.21
CA GLU A 70 5.02 -4.01 4.34
C GLU A 70 5.07 -4.88 5.60
N GLN A 71 5.87 -4.42 6.57
CA GLN A 71 5.98 -5.04 7.88
C GLN A 71 4.96 -4.43 8.84
N PHE A 72 4.12 -5.29 9.39
CA PHE A 72 3.25 -5.02 10.52
C PHE A 72 3.81 -5.68 11.78
N THR A 73 3.26 -5.30 12.95
CA THR A 73 3.68 -5.77 14.28
C THR A 73 3.92 -7.27 14.40
N ASN A 74 3.20 -8.11 13.65
CA ASN A 74 3.32 -9.58 13.72
C ASN A 74 3.45 -10.27 12.35
N LYS A 75 3.60 -9.53 11.24
CA LYS A 75 3.57 -10.11 9.89
C LYS A 75 4.21 -9.19 8.87
N SER A 76 4.91 -9.75 7.89
CA SER A 76 5.41 -9.03 6.72
C SER A 76 4.74 -9.58 5.48
N LEU A 77 4.17 -8.72 4.65
CA LEU A 77 3.46 -9.11 3.44
C LEU A 77 3.99 -8.31 2.25
N PRO A 78 4.13 -8.92 1.06
CA PRO A 78 4.57 -8.19 -0.12
C PRO A 78 3.47 -7.22 -0.56
N CYS A 79 3.84 -5.99 -0.91
CA CYS A 79 2.88 -4.92 -1.20
C CYS A 79 1.98 -5.24 -2.40
N ASN A 80 2.46 -6.07 -3.34
CA ASN A 80 1.68 -6.53 -4.49
C ASN A 80 0.51 -7.47 -4.10
N HIS A 81 0.55 -8.12 -2.94
CA HIS A 81 -0.45 -9.09 -2.50
C HIS A 81 -1.63 -8.45 -1.75
N LEU A 82 -1.42 -7.27 -1.14
CA LEU A 82 -2.45 -6.54 -0.39
C LEU A 82 -3.55 -5.94 -1.31
N ILE A 83 -3.21 -5.65 -2.57
CA ILE A 83 -4.17 -5.19 -3.58
C ILE A 83 -5.17 -6.30 -3.94
N TYR A 84 -4.72 -7.56 -4.03
CA TYR A 84 -5.59 -8.68 -4.38
C TYR A 84 -6.55 -9.09 -3.25
N GLN A 85 -6.15 -8.96 -1.99
CA GLN A 85 -7.03 -9.31 -0.87
C GLN A 85 -8.15 -8.29 -0.66
N SER A 86 -7.89 -6.99 -0.83
CA SER A 86 -8.92 -5.94 -0.69
C SER A 86 -10.02 -6.04 -1.76
N LEU A 87 -9.65 -6.39 -3.00
CA LEU A 87 -10.61 -6.65 -4.10
C LEU A 87 -11.49 -7.90 -3.88
N LEU A 88 -11.01 -8.90 -3.14
CA LEU A 88 -11.78 -10.11 -2.82
C LEU A 88 -12.75 -9.89 -1.65
N PHE A 89 -12.42 -8.99 -0.71
CA PHE A 89 -13.30 -8.65 0.42
C PHE A 89 -14.50 -7.78 0.02
N THR A 90 -14.42 -7.00 -1.05
CA THR A 90 -15.56 -6.24 -1.58
C THR A 90 -16.48 -7.06 -2.49
N GLY A 91 -16.15 -8.33 -2.74
CA GLY A 91 -16.90 -9.23 -3.64
C GLY A 91 -17.91 -10.16 -2.96
N SER A 92 -18.20 -9.98 -1.66
CA SER A 92 -19.10 -10.87 -0.92
C SER A 92 -20.07 -10.12 0.00
N THR A 93 -20.79 -9.14 -0.54
CA THR A 93 -22.12 -8.75 -0.07
C THR A 93 -22.84 -8.00 -1.19
N ALA A 94 -23.57 -8.73 -2.04
CA ALA A 94 -24.82 -8.35 -2.71
C ALA A 94 -25.28 -9.54 -3.58
#